data_AF-A0A1M6BD18-F1
#
_entry.id   AF-A0A1M6BD18-F1
#
_cell.length_a   1.000
_cell.length_b   1.000
_cell.length_c   1.000
_cell.angle_alpha   90.00
_cell.angle_beta   90.00
_cell.angle_gamma   90.00
#
_symmetry.space_group_name_H-M   'P 1'
#
loop_
_entity.id
_entity.type
_entity.pdbx_description
1 polymer ?
#
loop_
_entity_poly.entity_id
_entity_poly.type
_entity_poly.pdbx_seq_one_letter_code
_entity_poly.pdbx_strand_id
1 'polypeptide(L)' 'MTLKAETAFNIIQALPQQEVERLYKMLGVVSASFTTTKKSKKKPLISDAEATEYLLRKLSKKKQ' A
#
# COMPACT_ATOMS: atom_id res chain seq x y z
N MET A 1 19.99 -32.51 1.92
CA MET A 1 20.60 -31.15 1.98
C MET A 1 19.47 -30.14 1.90
N THR A 2 19.28 -29.31 2.93
CA THR A 2 18.17 -28.36 3.00
C THR A 2 18.67 -26.98 2.59
N LEU A 3 17.99 -26.34 1.63
CA LEU A 3 18.26 -24.95 1.27
C LEU A 3 17.97 -24.04 2.47
N LYS A 4 18.87 -23.09 2.73
CA LYS A 4 18.69 -22.11 3.82
C LYS A 4 17.70 -21.02 3.42
N ALA A 5 16.98 -20.47 4.39
CA ALA A 5 16.00 -19.41 4.16
C ALA A 5 16.65 -18.15 3.58
N GLU A 6 17.87 -17.82 3.99
CA GLU A 6 18.64 -16.68 3.48
C GLU A 6 18.97 -16.86 1.98
N THR A 7 19.28 -18.10 1.57
CA THR A 7 19.55 -18.41 0.16
C THR A 7 18.29 -18.25 -0.68
N ALA A 8 17.15 -18.77 -0.21
CA ALA A 8 15.87 -18.60 -0.90
C ALA A 8 15.47 -17.12 -0.98
N PHE A 9 15.69 -16.34 0.09
CA PHE A 9 15.40 -14.91 0.13
C PHE A 9 16.20 -14.12 -0.92
N ASN A 10 17.51 -14.37 -1.00
CA ASN A 10 18.36 -13.70 -1.98
C ASN A 10 17.93 -14.02 -3.43
N ILE A 11 17.52 -15.26 -3.68
CA ILE A 11 17.00 -15.68 -4.98
C ILE A 11 15.68 -14.96 -5.29
N ILE A 12 14.75 -14.90 -4.34
CA ILE A 12 13.44 -14.23 -4.51
C ILE A 12 13.61 -12.74 -4.80
N GLN A 13 14.55 -12.06 -4.14
CA GLN A 13 14.81 -10.63 -4.38
C GLN A 13 15.46 -10.35 -5.74
N ALA A 14 16.22 -11.30 -6.30
CA ALA A 14 16.84 -11.15 -7.60
C ALA A 14 15.85 -11.35 -8.77
N LEU A 15 14.66 -11.89 -8.50
CA LEU A 15 13.63 -12.10 -9.51
C LEU A 15 12.88 -10.80 -9.82
N PRO A 16 12.46 -10.58 -11.09
CA PRO A 16 11.56 -9.50 -11.42
C PRO A 16 10.19 -9.71 -10.76
N GLN A 17 9.50 -8.63 -10.43
CA GLN A 17 8.24 -8.63 -9.67
C GLN A 17 7.18 -9.60 -10.22
N GLN A 18 7.07 -9.70 -11.56
CA GLN A 18 6.16 -10.62 -12.24
C GLN A 18 6.45 -12.10 -11.93
N GLU A 19 7.72 -12.48 -11.89
CA GLU A 19 8.13 -13.86 -11.60
C GLU A 19 8.01 -14.17 -10.11
N VAL A 20 8.20 -13.17 -9.24
CA VAL A 20 7.94 -13.29 -7.80
C VAL A 20 6.46 -13.61 -7.57
N GLU A 21 5.54 -12.86 -8.17
CA GLU A 21 4.10 -13.11 -8.06
C GLU A 21 3.71 -14.51 -8.54
N ARG A 22 4.31 -14.96 -9.65
CA ARG A 22 4.10 -16.31 -10.18
C ARG A 22 4.61 -17.39 -9.23
N LEU A 23 5.80 -17.20 -8.63
CA LEU A 23 6.38 -18.12 -7.65
C LEU A 23 5.50 -18.24 -6.40
N TYR A 24 5.05 -17.13 -5.83
CA TYR A 24 4.16 -17.15 -4.65
C TYR A 24 2.82 -17.83 -4.95
N LYS A 25 2.27 -17.65 -6.15
CA LYS A 25 1.08 -18.38 -6.61
C LYS A 25 1.33 -19.89 -6.69
N MET A 26 2.48 -20.32 -7.19
CA MET A 26 2.87 -21.74 -7.25
C MET A 26 3.06 -22.35 -5.86
N LEU A 27 3.54 -21.57 -4.89
CA LEU A 27 3.68 -22.00 -3.49
C LEU A 27 2.36 -22.04 -2.72
N GLY A 28 1.23 -21.71 -3.36
CA GLY A 28 -0.09 -21.69 -2.71
C GLY A 28 -0.23 -20.59 -1.66
N VAL A 29 0.70 -19.63 -1.62
CA VAL A 29 0.64 -18.51 -0.69
C VAL A 29 -0.41 -17.54 -1.23
N VAL A 30 -1.62 -17.57 -0.65
CA VAL A 30 -2.65 -16.56 -0.92
C VAL A 30 -2.06 -15.22 -0.50
N SER A 31 -1.80 -14.38 -1.48
CA SER A 31 -1.08 -13.13 -1.31
C SER A 31 -1.89 -12.10 -0.54
N ALA A 32 -1.87 -12.18 0.79
CA ALA A 32 -2.33 -11.09 1.65
C ALA A 32 -1.41 -9.86 1.56
N SER A 33 -0.20 -10.00 1.02
CA SER A 33 0.88 -9.00 1.10
C SER A 33 1.36 -8.39 -0.22
N PHE A 34 0.81 -8.77 -1.38
CA PHE A 34 1.00 -7.97 -2.62
C PHE A 34 0.09 -6.75 -2.67
N THR A 35 -0.55 -6.42 -1.54
CA THR A 35 -0.72 -5.02 -1.24
C THR A 35 0.70 -4.43 -1.15
N THR A 36 1.23 -4.03 -2.32
CA THR A 36 1.82 -2.72 -2.42
C THR A 36 1.01 -1.89 -1.45
N THR A 37 1.63 -1.49 -0.36
CA THR A 37 1.08 -0.44 0.45
C THR A 37 1.02 0.69 -0.56
N LYS A 38 -0.11 0.79 -1.27
CA LYS A 38 -0.55 1.97 -1.97
C LYS A 38 -0.59 2.91 -0.80
N LYS A 39 0.53 3.58 -0.54
CA LYS A 39 0.62 4.65 0.45
C LYS A 39 -0.59 5.46 0.08
N SER A 40 -1.60 5.46 0.96
CA SER A 40 -2.82 6.19 0.68
C SER A 40 -2.29 7.56 0.30
N LYS A 41 -2.56 8.00 -0.95
CA LYS A 41 -2.08 9.29 -1.43
C LYS A 41 -2.67 10.26 -0.43
N LYS A 42 -1.88 10.67 0.57
CA LYS A 42 -2.32 11.62 1.56
C LYS A 42 -2.67 12.82 0.72
N LYS A 43 -3.95 13.22 0.78
CA LYS A 43 -4.39 14.40 0.05
C LYS A 43 -3.42 15.51 0.41
N PRO A 44 -2.93 16.30 -0.57
CA PRO A 44 -2.03 17.40 -0.28
C PRO A 44 -2.62 18.23 0.87
N LEU A 45 -1.74 18.65 1.78
CA LEU A 45 -2.12 19.55 2.86
C LEU A 45 -2.78 20.77 2.21
N ILE A 46 -4.06 20.99 2.53
CA ILE A 46 -4.82 22.13 2.03
C ILE A 46 -4.29 23.41 2.66
N SER A 47 -4.44 24.54 1.97
CA SER A 47 -4.07 25.84 2.52
C SER A 47 -5.00 26.26 3.67
N ASP A 48 -4.53 27.15 4.54
CA ASP A 48 -5.32 27.64 5.68
C ASP A 48 -6.64 28.29 5.23
N ALA A 49 -6.63 28.97 4.08
CA ALA A 49 -7.82 29.57 3.48
C ALA A 49 -8.87 28.52 3.09
N GLU A 50 -8.45 27.45 2.41
CA GLU A 50 -9.33 26.33 2.02
C GLU A 50 -9.84 25.54 3.22
N ALA A 51 -9.01 25.36 4.25
CA ALA A 51 -9.40 24.70 5.49
C ALA A 51 -10.52 25.47 6.21
N THR A 52 -10.42 26.80 6.22
CA THR A 52 -11.39 27.68 6.86
C THR A 52 -12.75 27.63 6.17
N GLU A 53 -12.78 27.71 4.83
CA GLU A 53 -14.02 27.61 4.06
C GLU A 53 -14.71 26.26 4.25
N TYR A 54 -13.92 25.17 4.26
CA TYR A 54 -14.42 23.83 4.50
C TYR A 54 -15.12 23.71 5.86
N LEU A 55 -14.52 24.27 6.92
CA LEU A 55 -15.10 24.27 8.26
C LEU A 55 -16.40 25.08 8.32
N LEU A 56 -16.42 26.29 7.73
CA LEU A 56 -17.61 27.13 7.67
C LEU A 56 -18.77 26.43 6.96
N ARG A 57 -18.49 25.76 5.83
CA ARG A 57 -19.49 25.00 5.07
C ARG A 57 -20.03 23.77 5.82
N LYS A 58 -19.21 23.13 6.66
CA LYS A 58 -19.67 22.02 7.51
C LYS A 58 -20.54 22.50 8.67
N LEU A 59 -20.21 23.64 9.27
CA LEU A 59 -20.94 24.19 10.40
C LEU A 59 -22.29 24.78 9.99
N SER A 60 -22.39 25.41 8.82
CA SER A 60 -23.66 25.94 8.31
C SER A 60 -24.68 24.84 8.01
N LYS A 61 -24.22 23.66 7.55
CA LYS A 61 -25.09 22.49 7.31
C LYS A 61 -25.67 21.86 8.58
N LYS A 62 -25.10 22.12 9.77
CA LYS A 62 -25.61 21.61 11.05
C LYS A 62 -26.69 22.48 11.69
N LYS A 63 -26.98 23.65 11.11
CA LYS A 63 -27.96 24.62 11.61
C LYS A 63 -29.33 24.54 10.91
N GLN A 64 -29.54 23.56 10.03
CA GLN A 64 -30.84 23.23 9.44
C GLN A 64 -31.40 21.97 10.08
#